data_AF-A0A1G5BJ20-F1
#
_entry.id   AF-A0A1G5BJ20-F1
#
_cell.length_a   1.000
_cell.length_b   1.000
_cell.length_c   1.000
_cell.angle_alpha   90.00
_cell.angle_beta   90.00
_cell.angle_gamma   90.00
#
_symmetry.space_group_name_H-M   'P 1'
#
loop_
_entity.id
_entity.type
_entity.pdbx_description
1 polymer ?
#
loop_
_entity_poly.entity_id
_entity_poly.type
_entity_poly.pdbx_seq_one_letter_code
_entity_poly.pdbx_strand_id
1 'polypeptide(L)'
;MKNIKKLLGIMMAATVLVGCGKSSDDSVKDSSPEAGQTVEESKEEDAAAFGEKTASENPLSDDTKAKIDALDTNYKKVNWDVVYSAPDNDGIVISETAYFDKQDSLHNILVVAYTNVSDQAVKFSCEGYIENASGDVVADIFESDVELGPNNTIAIKYDSEYDEPSGNVRWNNFSVEPSDKEYVPYEINTELTKKDQFYYIEATYSSDSEIDSMFMPMGYGYVLDKDGHIIGGGEEENIPGDTVNTWAETYEGENADTVFFKNIYNH
;
A
#
# COMPACT_ATOMS: atom_id res chain seq x y z
N MET A 1 -52.72 -15.25 -31.15
CA MET A 1 -52.98 -14.49 -32.39
C MET A 1 -52.19 -13.19 -32.33
N LYS A 2 -51.34 -12.95 -33.35
CA LYS A 2 -50.75 -11.70 -33.89
C LYS A 2 -50.25 -10.63 -32.88
N ASN A 3 -48.94 -10.50 -32.66
CA ASN A 3 -47.93 -9.74 -33.45
C ASN A 3 -48.11 -8.21 -33.42
N ILE A 4 -47.07 -7.46 -32.97
CA ILE A 4 -46.26 -6.54 -33.80
C ILE A 4 -45.10 -5.93 -32.98
N LYS A 5 -43.99 -5.75 -33.68
CA LYS A 5 -42.62 -5.41 -33.30
C LYS A 5 -42.29 -3.93 -33.60
N LYS A 6 -41.22 -3.44 -32.94
CA LYS A 6 -40.24 -2.39 -33.34
C LYS A 6 -40.72 -0.92 -33.42
N LEU A 7 -39.92 0.03 -32.90
CA LEU A 7 -38.86 0.70 -33.67
C LEU A 7 -37.97 1.62 -32.78
N LEU A 8 -36.68 1.62 -33.11
CA LEU A 8 -35.58 2.46 -32.64
C LEU A 8 -35.59 3.79 -33.42
N GLY A 9 -35.10 4.90 -32.83
CA GLY A 9 -34.96 6.18 -33.53
C GLY A 9 -33.86 7.07 -32.95
N ILE A 10 -32.71 7.09 -33.63
CA ILE A 10 -31.58 8.01 -33.47
C ILE A 10 -31.97 9.39 -34.04
N MET A 11 -31.61 10.48 -33.36
CA MET A 11 -31.47 11.80 -34.00
C MET A 11 -30.24 12.53 -33.46
N MET A 12 -29.20 12.59 -34.31
CA MET A 12 -28.24 13.69 -34.32
C MET A 12 -28.89 14.90 -35.01
N ALA A 13 -28.65 16.10 -34.48
CA ALA A 13 -28.84 17.34 -35.23
C ALA A 13 -27.68 18.29 -34.93
N ALA A 14 -26.75 18.38 -35.89
CA ALA A 14 -25.84 19.50 -36.03
C ALA A 14 -26.57 20.60 -36.82
N THR A 15 -26.61 21.81 -36.28
CA THR A 15 -27.07 23.00 -37.00
C THR A 15 -25.94 24.01 -37.08
N VAL A 16 -25.43 24.18 -38.30
CA VAL A 16 -24.63 25.33 -38.71
C VAL A 16 -25.60 26.36 -39.27
N LEU A 17 -25.58 27.59 -38.76
CA LEU A 17 -26.28 28.73 -39.35
C LEU A 17 -25.25 29.66 -39.99
N VAL A 18 -25.47 29.93 -41.28
CA VAL A 18 -24.77 30.92 -42.10
C VAL A 18 -25.67 32.13 -42.31
N GLY A 19 -25.08 33.32 -42.30
CA GLY A 19 -25.60 34.55 -42.90
C GLY A 19 -24.61 35.69 -42.61
N CYS A 20 -24.29 36.63 -43.50
CA CYS A 20 -24.77 36.96 -44.83
C CYS A 20 -23.82 38.05 -45.41
N GLY A 21 -23.60 38.11 -46.74
CA GLY A 21 -23.39 39.40 -47.41
C GLY A 21 -22.29 39.58 -48.47
N LYS A 22 -22.74 39.52 -49.74
CA LYS A 22 -22.39 40.36 -50.92
C LYS A 22 -21.18 40.02 -51.84
N SER A 23 -21.55 39.59 -53.07
CA SER A 23 -21.09 40.00 -54.44
C SER A 23 -19.59 40.20 -54.67
N SER A 24 -18.91 39.67 -55.70
CA SER A 24 -19.29 39.32 -57.09
C SER A 24 -18.09 38.66 -57.81
N ASP A 25 -18.41 37.80 -58.78
CA ASP A 25 -17.66 37.33 -59.97
C ASP A 25 -16.24 36.71 -59.94
N ASP A 26 -16.18 35.64 -60.74
CA ASP A 26 -15.08 35.07 -61.53
C ASP A 26 -14.05 34.07 -60.94
N SER A 27 -14.25 32.83 -61.39
CA SER A 27 -13.25 31.89 -61.92
C SER A 27 -12.36 31.08 -60.96
N VAL A 28 -12.65 29.77 -60.94
CA VAL A 28 -11.77 28.59 -60.89
C VAL A 28 -10.28 28.87 -60.64
N LYS A 29 -9.76 28.37 -59.50
CA LYS A 29 -8.54 27.56 -59.48
C LYS A 29 -8.42 26.74 -58.19
N ASP A 30 -8.36 25.44 -58.42
CA ASP A 30 -7.92 24.36 -57.54
C ASP A 30 -6.52 24.66 -56.98
N SER A 31 -6.33 24.56 -55.66
CA SER A 31 -5.01 24.34 -55.04
C SER A 31 -5.18 23.94 -53.57
N SER A 32 -5.02 22.64 -53.33
CA SER A 32 -4.71 22.03 -52.04
C SER A 32 -3.44 22.64 -51.42
N PRO A 33 -3.42 22.78 -50.08
CA PRO A 33 -2.24 22.34 -49.34
C PRO A 33 -2.65 21.46 -48.15
N GLU A 34 -2.28 20.18 -48.22
CA GLU A 34 -2.09 19.34 -47.05
C GLU A 34 -0.96 19.95 -46.21
N ALA A 35 -1.33 20.64 -45.12
CA ALA A 35 -0.42 20.94 -44.04
C ALA A 35 -0.37 19.69 -43.14
N GLY A 36 0.69 18.90 -43.29
CA GLY A 36 1.01 17.80 -42.39
C GLY A 36 1.15 18.32 -40.97
N GLN A 37 0.22 17.94 -40.09
CA GLN A 37 0.44 17.95 -38.66
C GLN A 37 1.42 16.83 -38.35
N THR A 38 2.68 17.20 -38.12
CA THR A 38 3.59 16.41 -37.30
C THR A 38 2.96 16.31 -35.91
N VAL A 39 2.41 15.13 -35.61
CA VAL A 39 2.08 14.72 -34.25
C VAL A 39 3.41 14.62 -33.53
N GLU A 40 3.67 15.56 -32.61
CA GLU A 40 4.73 15.39 -31.62
C GLU A 40 4.39 14.12 -30.84
N GLU A 41 5.21 13.09 -31.00
CA GLU A 41 5.27 11.98 -30.05
C GLU A 41 5.60 12.58 -28.69
N SER A 42 4.57 12.68 -27.84
CA SER A 42 4.74 12.88 -26.41
C SER A 42 5.67 11.79 -25.93
N LYS A 43 6.87 12.19 -25.49
CA LYS A 43 7.79 11.33 -24.76
C LYS A 43 6.99 10.70 -23.62
N GLU A 44 6.91 9.37 -23.61
CA GLU A 44 6.63 8.62 -22.39
C GLU A 44 7.66 9.12 -21.36
N GLU A 45 7.20 9.90 -20.38
CA GLU A 45 7.96 10.11 -19.16
C GLU A 45 8.11 8.72 -18.55
N ASP A 46 9.35 8.25 -18.39
CA ASP A 46 9.66 7.05 -17.62
C ASP A 46 8.98 7.22 -16.26
N ALA A 47 7.89 6.48 -16.04
CA ALA A 47 7.27 6.45 -14.73
C ALA A 47 8.32 5.88 -13.76
N ALA A 48 8.69 6.66 -12.75
CA ALA A 48 9.66 6.22 -11.75
C ALA A 48 9.17 4.92 -11.09
N ALA A 49 10.09 4.01 -10.77
CA ALA A 49 9.72 2.76 -10.12
C ALA A 49 9.16 3.02 -8.71
N PHE A 50 8.35 2.09 -8.19
CA PHE A 50 7.73 2.20 -6.88
C PHE A 50 8.80 2.45 -5.79
N GLY A 51 8.66 3.54 -5.05
CA GLY A 51 9.55 3.97 -3.97
C GLY A 51 10.99 4.28 -4.34
N GLU A 52 11.31 4.37 -5.64
CA GLU A 52 12.69 4.52 -6.12
C GLU A 52 13.38 5.77 -5.54
N LYS A 53 12.66 6.89 -5.44
CA LYS A 53 13.20 8.14 -4.90
C LYS A 53 13.54 7.98 -3.42
N THR A 54 12.61 7.51 -2.61
CA THR A 54 12.83 7.36 -1.16
C THR A 54 13.93 6.35 -0.85
N ALA A 55 14.00 5.23 -1.59
CA ALA A 55 15.07 4.25 -1.44
C ALA A 55 16.44 4.77 -1.88
N SER A 56 16.49 5.64 -2.91
CA SER A 56 17.74 6.30 -3.30
C SER A 56 18.20 7.35 -2.28
N GLU A 57 17.27 8.01 -1.60
CA GLU A 57 17.57 9.01 -0.55
C GLU A 57 18.05 8.33 0.75
N ASN A 58 17.52 7.15 1.07
CA ASN A 58 17.82 6.43 2.30
C ASN A 58 18.24 4.97 2.03
N PRO A 59 19.34 4.73 1.30
CA PRO A 59 19.73 3.38 0.90
C PRO A 59 20.07 2.50 2.10
N LEU A 60 19.70 1.21 2.03
CA LEU A 60 20.17 0.23 3.00
C LEU A 60 21.69 0.08 2.93
N SER A 61 22.33 -0.01 4.09
CA SER A 61 23.69 -0.52 4.19
C SER A 61 23.74 -2.03 3.89
N ASP A 62 24.89 -2.53 3.42
CA ASP A 62 25.10 -3.97 3.18
C ASP A 62 24.88 -4.80 4.47
N ASP A 63 25.29 -4.27 5.62
CA ASP A 63 25.12 -4.92 6.92
C ASP A 63 23.65 -5.01 7.32
N THR A 64 22.89 -3.92 7.13
CA THR A 64 21.45 -3.86 7.40
C THR A 64 20.69 -4.82 6.48
N LYS A 65 21.06 -4.87 5.19
CA LYS A 65 20.49 -5.80 4.23
C LYS A 65 20.71 -7.26 4.65
N ALA A 66 21.92 -7.62 5.07
CA ALA A 66 22.22 -8.97 5.53
C ALA A 66 21.39 -9.37 6.78
N LYS A 67 21.08 -8.41 7.66
CA LYS A 67 20.22 -8.66 8.83
C LYS A 67 18.76 -8.90 8.44
N ILE A 68 18.22 -8.08 7.54
CA ILE A 68 16.86 -8.29 6.99
C ILE A 68 16.76 -9.65 6.29
N ASP A 69 17.73 -9.99 5.44
CA ASP A 69 17.77 -11.26 4.72
C ASP A 69 17.87 -12.47 5.68
N ALA A 70 18.32 -12.27 6.92
CA ALA A 70 18.42 -13.29 7.94
C ALA A 70 17.13 -13.47 8.78
N LEU A 71 16.22 -12.50 8.83
CA LEU A 71 15.00 -12.57 9.66
C LEU A 71 14.13 -13.78 9.30
N ASP A 72 13.80 -14.67 10.23
CA ASP A 72 12.92 -15.81 9.95
C ASP A 72 11.54 -15.58 10.57
N THR A 73 10.83 -14.57 10.05
CA THR A 73 9.53 -14.13 10.59
C THR A 73 8.52 -13.93 9.46
N ASN A 74 7.28 -13.57 9.81
CA ASN A 74 6.23 -13.21 8.83
C ASN A 74 6.67 -12.12 7.85
N TYR A 75 7.66 -11.29 8.19
CA TYR A 75 8.25 -10.30 7.28
C TYR A 75 8.69 -10.91 5.94
N LYS A 76 9.33 -12.09 5.97
CA LYS A 76 9.87 -12.76 4.76
C LYS A 76 8.83 -13.33 3.82
N LYS A 77 7.60 -13.51 4.30
CA LYS A 77 6.51 -14.03 3.47
C LYS A 77 5.93 -12.97 2.54
N VAL A 78 6.10 -11.69 2.88
CA VAL A 78 5.59 -10.56 2.11
C VAL A 78 6.61 -10.17 1.04
N ASN A 79 6.13 -9.99 -0.19
CA ASN A 79 6.91 -9.44 -1.28
C ASN A 79 6.85 -7.91 -1.22
N TRP A 80 7.82 -7.30 -0.54
CA TRP A 80 7.94 -5.85 -0.42
C TRP A 80 8.46 -5.25 -1.73
N ASP A 81 7.75 -4.25 -2.26
CA ASP A 81 8.10 -3.59 -3.52
C ASP A 81 9.32 -2.68 -3.38
N VAL A 82 9.50 -2.10 -2.19
CA VAL A 82 10.66 -1.26 -1.86
C VAL A 82 11.10 -1.49 -0.41
N VAL A 83 12.41 -1.42 -0.17
CA VAL A 83 13.02 -1.55 1.15
C VAL A 83 14.16 -0.55 1.30
N TYR A 84 14.17 0.22 2.38
CA TYR A 84 15.13 1.30 2.61
C TYR A 84 15.36 1.55 4.12
N SER A 85 16.42 2.27 4.48
CA SER A 85 16.70 2.64 5.89
C SER A 85 15.77 3.77 6.34
N ALA A 86 15.34 3.79 7.60
CA ALA A 86 14.66 4.97 8.12
C ALA A 86 15.57 6.22 8.06
N PRO A 87 15.03 7.43 7.89
CA PRO A 87 15.83 8.66 7.84
C PRO A 87 16.74 8.78 9.06
N ASP A 88 18.03 9.02 8.79
CA ASP A 88 19.08 9.15 9.81
C ASP A 88 19.20 7.95 10.80
N ASN A 89 18.68 6.77 10.45
CA ASN A 89 18.71 5.58 11.31
C ASN A 89 18.82 4.24 10.53
N ASP A 90 19.97 3.59 10.62
CA ASP A 90 20.20 2.26 10.00
C ASP A 90 19.69 1.06 10.82
N GLY A 91 19.20 1.30 12.04
CA GLY A 91 18.66 0.28 12.93
C GLY A 91 17.20 -0.05 12.66
N ILE A 92 16.47 0.86 12.01
CA ILE A 92 15.10 0.67 11.54
C ILE A 92 15.09 0.60 10.02
N VAL A 93 14.50 -0.48 9.50
CA VAL A 93 14.24 -0.66 8.07
C VAL A 93 12.77 -0.40 7.81
N ILE A 94 12.51 0.35 6.75
CA ILE A 94 11.18 0.60 6.22
C ILE A 94 11.00 -0.25 4.96
N SER A 95 9.91 -0.98 4.87
CA SER A 95 9.54 -1.78 3.69
C SER A 95 8.12 -1.45 3.29
N GLU A 96 7.85 -1.27 2.01
CA GLU A 96 6.54 -0.84 1.54
C GLU A 96 6.04 -1.70 0.40
N THR A 97 4.73 -1.85 0.35
CA THR A 97 3.99 -2.41 -0.78
C THR A 97 2.61 -1.80 -0.83
N ALA A 98 2.00 -1.73 -2.00
CA ALA A 98 0.67 -1.20 -2.19
C ALA A 98 -0.29 -2.25 -2.75
N TYR A 99 -1.56 -2.14 -2.38
CA TYR A 99 -2.61 -2.95 -3.00
C TYR A 99 -3.91 -2.15 -3.11
N PHE A 100 -4.77 -2.56 -4.04
CA PHE A 100 -6.11 -2.01 -4.15
C PHE A 100 -7.10 -2.92 -3.39
N ASP A 101 -7.70 -2.38 -2.33
CA ASP A 101 -8.65 -3.11 -1.49
C ASP A 101 -10.00 -3.27 -2.19
N LYS A 102 -10.11 -4.32 -3.00
CA LYS A 102 -11.32 -4.64 -3.76
C LYS A 102 -12.51 -5.08 -2.90
N GLN A 103 -12.28 -5.31 -1.61
CA GLN A 103 -13.18 -6.08 -0.76
C GLN A 103 -13.94 -5.21 0.23
N ASP A 104 -13.24 -4.29 0.88
CA ASP A 104 -13.82 -3.42 1.91
C ASP A 104 -14.21 -2.05 1.34
N SER A 105 -13.20 -1.24 1.04
CA SER A 105 -13.38 0.19 0.79
C SER A 105 -13.26 0.60 -0.68
N LEU A 106 -12.78 -0.28 -1.57
CA LEU A 106 -12.41 0.08 -2.96
C LEU A 106 -11.37 1.21 -3.00
N HIS A 107 -10.42 1.17 -2.06
CA HIS A 107 -9.37 2.17 -1.92
C HIS A 107 -7.99 1.59 -2.25
N ASN A 108 -7.09 2.47 -2.66
CA ASN A 108 -5.67 2.18 -2.71
C ASN A 108 -5.08 2.27 -1.30
N ILE A 109 -4.27 1.29 -0.96
CA ILE A 109 -3.69 1.12 0.36
C ILE A 109 -2.17 1.02 0.21
N LEU A 110 -1.45 1.77 1.03
CA LEU A 110 -0.03 1.55 1.27
C LEU A 110 0.14 0.80 2.60
N VAL A 111 0.89 -0.30 2.58
CA VAL A 111 1.32 -0.98 3.79
C VAL A 111 2.79 -0.63 4.03
N VAL A 112 3.09 -0.06 5.19
CA VAL A 112 4.46 0.31 5.58
C VAL A 112 4.87 -0.53 6.78
N ALA A 113 5.89 -1.37 6.58
CA ALA A 113 6.52 -2.15 7.63
C ALA A 113 7.71 -1.43 8.23
N TYR A 114 7.69 -1.27 9.55
CA TYR A 114 8.81 -0.79 10.35
C TYR A 114 9.46 -1.98 11.05
N THR A 115 10.71 -2.26 10.73
CA THR A 115 11.44 -3.44 11.21
C THR A 115 12.69 -3.01 11.96
N ASN A 116 12.79 -3.38 13.24
CA ASN A 116 13.98 -3.12 14.04
C ASN A 116 14.99 -4.25 13.85
N VAL A 117 16.10 -3.97 13.16
CA VAL A 117 17.18 -4.93 12.92
C VAL A 117 18.34 -4.77 13.91
N SER A 118 18.16 -3.94 14.93
CA SER A 118 19.11 -3.83 16.03
C SER A 118 18.88 -4.93 17.07
N ASP A 119 19.86 -5.09 17.95
CA ASP A 119 19.77 -6.01 19.10
C ASP A 119 19.11 -5.35 20.32
N GLN A 120 18.77 -4.07 20.24
CA GLN A 120 18.14 -3.30 21.31
C GLN A 120 16.68 -3.04 20.98
N ALA A 121 15.87 -3.01 22.03
CA ALA A 121 14.51 -2.50 21.92
C ALA A 121 14.53 -0.98 21.73
N VAL A 122 13.64 -0.49 20.88
CA VAL A 122 13.51 0.95 20.62
C VAL A 122 12.04 1.36 20.64
N LYS A 123 11.81 2.66 20.73
CA LYS A 123 10.54 3.29 20.38
C LYS A 123 10.81 4.32 19.30
N PHE A 124 9.90 4.42 18.34
CA PHE A 124 10.02 5.40 17.27
C PHE A 124 8.77 6.29 17.17
N SER A 125 8.99 7.48 16.64
CA SER A 125 7.94 8.42 16.25
C SER A 125 8.29 8.98 14.89
N CYS A 126 7.31 9.10 14.00
CA CYS A 126 7.53 9.57 12.64
C CYS A 126 6.38 10.43 12.13
N GLU A 127 6.72 11.34 11.22
CA GLU A 127 5.78 12.15 10.46
C GLU A 127 6.24 12.22 9.01
N GLY A 128 5.32 12.00 8.07
CA GLY A 128 5.62 12.04 6.64
C GLY A 128 4.37 12.16 5.78
N TYR A 129 4.59 12.20 4.46
CA TYR A 129 3.55 12.31 3.46
C TYR A 129 3.76 11.26 2.37
N ILE A 130 2.71 10.51 2.04
CA ILE A 130 2.70 9.55 0.94
C ILE A 130 2.43 10.31 -0.36
N GLU A 131 3.28 10.11 -1.36
CA GLU A 131 3.17 10.76 -2.68
C GLU A 131 2.65 9.76 -3.74
N ASN A 132 1.84 10.21 -4.69
CA ASN A 132 1.53 9.46 -5.91
C ASN A 132 2.62 9.64 -6.99
N ALA A 133 2.45 9.02 -8.15
CA ALA A 133 3.42 9.08 -9.26
C ALA A 133 3.66 10.50 -9.80
N SER A 134 2.70 11.42 -9.63
CA SER A 134 2.84 12.83 -10.01
C SER A 134 3.57 13.67 -8.96
N GLY A 135 3.85 13.10 -7.78
CA GLY A 135 4.41 13.80 -6.63
C GLY A 135 3.39 14.56 -5.78
N ASP A 136 2.09 14.34 -6.00
CA ASP A 136 1.04 14.91 -5.15
C ASP A 136 0.93 14.11 -3.84
N VAL A 137 0.66 14.81 -2.73
CA VAL A 137 0.42 14.18 -1.43
C VAL A 137 -0.98 13.57 -1.41
N VAL A 138 -1.07 12.28 -1.08
CA VAL A 138 -2.33 11.51 -1.09
C VAL A 138 -2.73 10.98 0.28
N ALA A 139 -1.80 10.89 1.23
CA ALA A 139 -2.07 10.53 2.61
C ALA A 139 -0.96 11.03 3.54
N ASP A 140 -1.29 11.15 4.82
CA ASP A 140 -0.36 11.53 5.88
C ASP A 140 0.09 10.28 6.65
N ILE A 141 1.35 10.28 7.10
CA ILE A 141 1.88 9.31 8.06
C ILE A 141 2.15 10.03 9.37
N PHE A 142 1.62 9.50 10.48
CA PHE A 142 1.89 10.01 11.81
C PHE A 142 1.83 8.90 12.85
N GLU A 143 2.98 8.61 13.48
CA GLU A 143 3.10 7.61 14.54
C GLU A 143 3.85 8.22 15.73
N SER A 144 3.44 7.86 16.96
CA SER A 144 4.01 8.40 18.18
C SER A 144 4.31 7.31 19.20
N ASP A 145 5.54 7.29 19.71
CA ASP A 145 6.03 6.39 20.76
C ASP A 145 5.71 4.90 20.48
N VAL A 146 5.89 4.48 19.23
CA VAL A 146 5.64 3.12 18.81
C VAL A 146 6.80 2.23 19.27
N GLU A 147 6.50 1.39 20.25
CA GLU A 147 7.37 0.37 20.82
C GLU A 147 7.71 -0.70 19.77
N LEU A 148 9.00 -0.99 19.56
CA LEU A 148 9.46 -2.00 18.60
C LEU A 148 10.63 -2.83 19.16
N GLY A 149 10.37 -4.13 19.34
CA GLY A 149 11.33 -5.09 19.89
C GLY A 149 12.47 -5.43 18.94
N PRO A 150 13.58 -5.99 19.44
CA PRO A 150 14.68 -6.44 18.59
C PRO A 150 14.22 -7.48 17.56
N ASN A 151 14.64 -7.34 16.31
CA ASN A 151 14.30 -8.22 15.19
C ASN A 151 12.79 -8.38 14.93
N ASN A 152 11.98 -7.43 15.39
CA ASN A 152 10.54 -7.46 15.21
C ASN A 152 10.07 -6.46 14.14
N THR A 153 8.90 -6.74 13.58
CA THR A 153 8.24 -5.94 12.55
C THR A 153 6.82 -5.61 12.99
N ILE A 154 6.41 -4.37 12.77
CA ILE A 154 5.01 -3.98 12.64
C ILE A 154 4.75 -3.49 11.23
N ALA A 155 3.55 -3.73 10.70
CA ALA A 155 3.18 -3.30 9.36
C ALA A 155 1.84 -2.56 9.44
N ILE A 156 1.87 -1.25 9.18
CA ILE A 156 0.73 -0.36 9.37
C ILE A 156 0.09 -0.08 8.00
N LYS A 157 -1.25 -0.06 7.99
CA LYS A 157 -2.07 0.29 6.82
C LYS A 157 -2.27 1.81 6.77
N TYR A 158 -1.95 2.43 5.63
CA TYR A 158 -2.32 3.82 5.32
C TYR A 158 -3.26 3.82 4.11
N ASP A 159 -4.42 4.46 4.26
CA ASP A 159 -5.45 4.56 3.22
C ASP A 159 -5.20 5.83 2.39
N SER A 160 -4.95 5.67 1.08
CA SER A 160 -4.80 6.76 0.12
C SER A 160 -6.06 6.99 -0.73
N GLU A 161 -7.19 6.48 -0.25
CA GLU A 161 -8.51 6.56 -0.85
C GLU A 161 -8.48 6.14 -2.33
N TYR A 162 -8.67 7.07 -3.26
CA TYR A 162 -8.78 6.79 -4.68
C TYR A 162 -7.46 6.98 -5.45
N ASP A 163 -6.42 7.50 -4.79
CA ASP A 163 -5.15 7.79 -5.43
C ASP A 163 -4.13 6.67 -5.19
N GLU A 164 -3.46 6.23 -6.25
CA GLU A 164 -2.47 5.15 -6.18
C GLU A 164 -1.15 5.68 -5.57
N PRO A 165 -0.69 5.12 -4.44
CA PRO A 165 0.55 5.55 -3.82
C PRO A 165 1.73 5.07 -4.66
N SER A 166 2.76 5.92 -4.79
CA SER A 166 3.96 5.57 -5.56
C SER A 166 5.02 4.82 -4.76
N GLY A 167 4.79 4.57 -3.46
CA GLY A 167 5.82 4.09 -2.53
C GLY A 167 6.88 5.14 -2.17
N ASN A 168 6.73 6.38 -2.65
CA ASN A 168 7.58 7.47 -2.22
C ASN A 168 6.94 8.15 -1.02
N VAL A 169 7.65 8.11 0.10
CA VAL A 169 7.30 8.85 1.32
C VAL A 169 8.26 10.01 1.49
N ARG A 170 7.70 11.21 1.63
CA ARG A 170 8.42 12.40 2.05
C ARG A 170 8.37 12.48 3.58
N TRP A 171 9.45 12.04 4.21
CA TRP A 171 9.62 12.10 5.66
C TRP A 171 9.92 13.54 6.13
N ASN A 172 9.14 14.03 7.09
CA ASN A 172 9.39 15.32 7.76
C ASN A 172 10.25 15.13 9.01
N ASN A 173 9.97 14.05 9.75
CA ASN A 173 10.65 13.72 10.99
C ASN A 173 10.64 12.20 11.19
N PHE A 174 11.76 11.66 11.65
CA PHE A 174 11.87 10.30 12.13
C PHE A 174 12.79 10.30 13.34
N SER A 175 12.29 9.84 14.49
CA SER A 175 13.06 9.81 15.73
C SER A 175 13.00 8.42 16.34
N VAL A 176 14.15 7.95 16.83
CA VAL A 176 14.29 6.65 17.47
C VAL A 176 14.97 6.87 18.82
N GLU A 177 14.37 6.31 19.87
CA GLU A 177 14.89 6.34 21.22
C GLU A 177 14.97 4.91 21.77
N PRO A 178 15.86 4.63 22.74
CA PRO A 178 15.85 3.36 23.45
C PRO A 178 14.49 3.12 24.13
N SER A 179 14.01 1.89 24.07
CA SER A 179 12.85 1.43 24.85
C SER A 179 13.31 0.79 26.16
N ASP A 180 12.50 0.95 27.20
CA ASP A 180 12.70 0.31 28.50
C ASP A 180 11.85 -0.97 28.68
N LYS A 181 11.13 -1.39 27.63
CA LYS A 181 10.28 -2.58 27.68
C LYS A 181 11.08 -3.86 27.61
N GLU A 182 10.59 -4.86 28.33
CA GLU A 182 11.11 -6.22 28.28
C GLU A 182 10.34 -7.03 27.23
N TYR A 183 10.93 -7.17 26.05
CA TYR A 183 10.32 -7.92 24.95
C TYR A 183 10.44 -9.41 25.14
N VAL A 184 9.38 -10.12 24.77
CA VAL A 184 9.33 -11.57 24.83
C VAL A 184 9.55 -12.12 23.42
N PRO A 185 10.52 -13.02 23.19
CA PRO A 185 10.61 -13.74 21.92
C PRO A 185 9.39 -14.65 21.75
N TYR A 186 8.74 -14.59 20.60
CA TYR A 186 7.59 -15.44 20.27
C TYR A 186 7.62 -15.83 18.80
N GLU A 187 6.85 -16.87 18.48
CA GLU A 187 6.48 -17.24 17.13
C GLU A 187 4.98 -16.95 16.94
N ILE A 188 4.59 -16.51 15.74
CA ILE A 188 3.20 -16.27 15.36
C ILE A 188 2.79 -17.29 14.31
N ASN A 189 1.70 -17.99 14.55
CA ASN A 189 0.99 -18.78 13.56
C ASN A 189 -0.33 -18.12 13.23
N THR A 190 -0.69 -18.10 11.95
CA THR A 190 -1.90 -17.45 11.46
C THR A 190 -2.79 -18.44 10.73
N GLU A 191 -4.10 -18.24 10.84
CA GLU A 191 -5.10 -18.98 10.08
C GLU A 191 -6.10 -18.01 9.46
N LEU A 192 -6.48 -18.27 8.20
CA LEU A 192 -7.59 -17.57 7.56
C LEU A 192 -8.87 -18.38 7.76
N THR A 193 -9.77 -17.86 8.58
CA THR A 193 -11.06 -18.51 8.87
C THR A 193 -12.20 -17.73 8.24
N LYS A 194 -13.27 -18.42 7.83
CA LYS A 194 -14.50 -17.76 7.36
C LYS A 194 -15.57 -17.86 8.44
N LYS A 195 -16.04 -16.71 8.94
CA LYS A 195 -17.12 -16.63 9.93
C LYS A 195 -18.27 -15.84 9.34
N ASP A 196 -19.43 -16.46 9.29
CA ASP A 196 -20.60 -15.96 8.56
C ASP A 196 -20.25 -15.61 7.10
N GLN A 197 -20.29 -14.33 6.74
CA GLN A 197 -20.02 -13.87 5.37
C GLN A 197 -18.57 -13.46 5.13
N PHE A 198 -17.81 -13.09 6.16
CA PHE A 198 -16.48 -12.48 6.02
C PHE A 198 -15.34 -13.40 6.44
N TYR A 199 -14.15 -13.13 5.91
CA TYR A 199 -12.91 -13.75 6.34
C TYR A 199 -12.28 -13.02 7.53
N TYR A 200 -11.63 -13.79 8.38
CA TYR A 200 -10.91 -13.34 9.56
C TYR A 200 -9.53 -13.98 9.57
N ILE A 201 -8.50 -13.18 9.84
CA ILE A 201 -7.16 -13.67 10.14
C ILE A 201 -7.08 -13.83 11.65
N GLU A 202 -6.86 -15.05 12.11
CA GLU A 202 -6.67 -15.36 13.53
C GLU A 202 -5.19 -15.66 13.79
N ALA A 203 -4.60 -15.02 14.80
CA ALA A 203 -3.23 -15.25 15.22
C ALA A 203 -3.15 -16.03 16.53
N THR A 204 -2.18 -16.93 16.61
CA THR A 204 -1.82 -17.67 17.83
C THR A 204 -0.33 -17.54 18.09
N TYR A 205 0.04 -17.44 19.36
CA TYR A 205 1.42 -17.20 19.77
C TYR A 205 1.97 -18.37 20.56
N SER A 206 3.23 -18.69 20.32
CA SER A 206 4.02 -19.59 21.15
C SER A 206 5.29 -18.88 21.60
N SER A 207 5.63 -19.04 22.87
CA SER A 207 6.85 -18.50 23.48
C SER A 207 7.38 -19.50 24.48
N ASP A 208 8.71 -19.65 24.52
CA ASP A 208 9.41 -20.42 25.55
C ASP A 208 9.55 -19.64 26.87
N SER A 209 9.31 -18.33 26.82
CA SER A 209 9.33 -17.40 27.96
C SER A 209 7.91 -17.12 28.46
N GLU A 210 7.79 -16.88 29.77
CA GLU A 210 6.52 -16.48 30.38
C GLU A 210 6.10 -15.10 29.86
N ILE A 211 4.87 -15.06 29.34
CA ILE A 211 4.21 -13.83 28.93
C ILE A 211 3.31 -13.42 30.11
N ASP A 212 3.88 -12.68 31.05
CA ASP A 212 3.36 -12.52 32.42
C ASP A 212 2.21 -11.48 32.48
N SER A 213 2.33 -10.41 31.70
CA SER A 213 1.26 -9.42 31.50
C SER A 213 1.42 -8.75 30.15
N MET A 214 0.68 -9.20 29.14
CA MET A 214 0.75 -8.62 27.81
C MET A 214 0.17 -7.21 27.83
N PHE A 215 1.00 -6.20 27.60
CA PHE A 215 0.49 -5.06 26.85
C PHE A 215 0.55 -5.43 25.37
N MET A 216 -0.62 -5.47 24.76
CA MET A 216 -0.78 -5.79 23.36
C MET A 216 -1.14 -4.51 22.62
N PRO A 217 -0.16 -3.74 22.09
CA PRO A 217 -0.48 -2.72 21.10
C PRO A 217 -1.19 -3.39 19.90
N MET A 218 -1.95 -2.62 19.13
CA MET A 218 -2.74 -3.16 18.01
C MET A 218 -1.89 -4.03 17.09
N GLY A 219 -2.40 -5.23 16.77
CA GLY A 219 -1.84 -6.09 15.74
C GLY A 219 -2.35 -5.72 14.35
N TYR A 220 -1.60 -6.13 13.34
CA TYR A 220 -1.95 -5.96 11.93
C TYR A 220 -1.82 -7.28 11.19
N GLY A 221 -2.85 -7.64 10.45
CA GLY A 221 -2.92 -8.92 9.74
C GLY A 221 -3.24 -8.72 8.28
N TYR A 222 -2.56 -9.48 7.42
CA TYR A 222 -2.72 -9.39 5.97
C TYR A 222 -2.86 -10.76 5.31
N VAL A 223 -3.67 -10.82 4.27
CA VAL A 223 -3.81 -11.96 3.37
C VAL A 223 -2.86 -11.78 2.19
N LEU A 224 -2.14 -12.85 1.87
CA LEU A 224 -1.17 -12.86 0.77
C LEU A 224 -1.68 -13.71 -0.40
N ASP A 225 -1.35 -13.28 -1.61
CA ASP A 225 -1.46 -14.13 -2.78
C ASP A 225 -0.31 -15.15 -2.86
N LYS A 226 -0.33 -16.00 -3.90
CA LYS A 226 0.68 -17.04 -4.11
C LYS A 226 2.11 -16.53 -4.33
N ASP A 227 2.27 -15.25 -4.70
CA ASP A 227 3.55 -14.61 -4.98
C ASP A 227 4.01 -13.74 -3.79
N GLY A 228 3.23 -13.72 -2.70
CA GLY A 228 3.54 -13.00 -1.46
C GLY A 228 3.05 -11.54 -1.45
N HIS A 229 2.27 -11.11 -2.44
CA HIS A 229 1.70 -9.76 -2.45
C HIS A 229 0.49 -9.68 -1.52
N ILE A 230 0.34 -8.54 -0.84
CA ILE A 230 -0.81 -8.28 0.02
C ILE A 230 -2.05 -8.04 -0.86
N ILE A 231 -3.16 -8.69 -0.53
CA ILE A 231 -4.44 -8.56 -1.25
C ILE A 231 -5.63 -8.19 -0.35
N GLY A 232 -5.37 -7.92 0.93
CA GLY A 232 -6.37 -7.51 1.91
C GLY A 232 -5.89 -7.68 3.34
N GLY A 233 -6.64 -7.11 4.27
CA GLY A 233 -6.31 -7.11 5.69
C GLY A 233 -6.39 -5.72 6.30
N GLY A 234 -5.79 -5.57 7.48
CA GLY A 234 -5.87 -4.33 8.23
C GLY A 234 -5.48 -4.53 9.69
N GLU A 235 -6.12 -3.73 10.53
CA GLU A 235 -5.86 -3.68 11.96
C GLU A 235 -6.76 -4.62 12.77
N GLU A 236 -6.27 -5.05 13.93
CA GLU A 236 -6.99 -5.87 14.89
C GLU A 236 -8.23 -5.12 15.42
N GLU A 237 -9.42 -5.74 15.33
CA GLU A 237 -10.68 -5.07 15.70
C GLU A 237 -11.06 -5.26 17.19
N ASN A 238 -10.58 -6.30 17.86
CA ASN A 238 -11.03 -6.64 19.21
C ASN A 238 -9.93 -7.23 20.09
N ILE A 239 -9.63 -6.54 21.20
CA ILE A 239 -8.89 -7.10 22.33
C ILE A 239 -9.93 -7.67 23.32
N PRO A 240 -9.88 -8.97 23.72
CA PRO A 240 -8.80 -9.93 23.55
C PRO A 240 -9.13 -10.99 22.50
N GLY A 241 -8.47 -10.94 21.36
CA GLY A 241 -8.52 -11.99 20.37
C GLY A 241 -7.87 -11.49 19.12
N ASP A 242 -6.56 -11.71 19.01
CA ASP A 242 -5.69 -11.30 17.90
C ASP A 242 -6.25 -11.70 16.54
N THR A 243 -7.20 -10.89 16.08
CA THR A 243 -8.12 -11.21 15.00
C THR A 243 -8.33 -9.97 14.18
N VAL A 244 -8.12 -10.10 12.88
CA VAL A 244 -8.38 -9.04 11.90
C VAL A 244 -9.53 -9.52 11.04
N ASN A 245 -10.63 -8.77 11.05
CA ASN A 245 -11.68 -8.95 10.04
C ASN A 245 -11.18 -8.30 8.75
N THR A 246 -11.22 -9.05 7.66
CA THR A 246 -10.73 -8.52 6.38
C THR A 246 -11.83 -7.88 5.55
N TRP A 247 -13.09 -7.94 6.02
CA TRP A 247 -14.31 -7.51 5.33
C TRP A 247 -14.53 -8.16 3.95
N ALA A 248 -13.69 -9.12 3.56
CA ALA A 248 -13.79 -9.84 2.31
C ALA A 248 -14.77 -11.01 2.42
N GLU A 249 -15.69 -11.12 1.47
CA GLU A 249 -16.56 -12.30 1.34
C GLU A 249 -15.88 -13.44 0.56
N THR A 250 -14.96 -13.10 -0.33
CA THR A 250 -14.24 -14.02 -1.22
C THR A 250 -12.93 -13.41 -1.65
N TYR A 251 -11.87 -14.22 -1.72
CA TYR A 251 -10.62 -13.86 -2.42
C TYR A 251 -10.52 -14.55 -3.78
N GLU A 252 -11.61 -15.13 -4.29
CA GLU A 252 -11.70 -15.80 -5.59
C GLU A 252 -10.65 -16.90 -5.84
N GLY A 253 -10.05 -17.43 -4.76
CA GLY A 253 -8.99 -18.43 -4.81
C GLY A 253 -7.58 -17.85 -4.96
N GLU A 254 -7.41 -16.53 -4.87
CA GLU A 254 -6.11 -15.84 -4.90
C GLU A 254 -5.37 -15.94 -3.57
N ASN A 255 -6.08 -16.09 -2.45
CA ASN A 255 -5.47 -16.20 -1.11
C ASN A 255 -4.64 -17.49 -0.99
N ALA A 256 -3.36 -17.36 -0.65
CA ALA A 256 -2.43 -18.48 -0.50
C ALA A 256 -1.84 -18.60 0.91
N ASP A 257 -1.62 -17.48 1.60
CA ASP A 257 -1.07 -17.46 2.95
C ASP A 257 -1.60 -16.24 3.74
N THR A 258 -1.28 -16.17 5.03
CA THR A 258 -1.54 -15.02 5.90
C THR A 258 -0.33 -14.65 6.73
N VAL A 259 -0.27 -13.39 7.11
CA VAL A 259 0.73 -12.84 8.02
C VAL A 259 0.05 -12.02 9.10
N PHE A 260 0.71 -11.93 10.25
CA PHE A 260 0.29 -11.08 11.35
C PHE A 260 1.54 -10.48 12.01
N PHE A 261 1.44 -9.20 12.35
CA PHE A 261 2.51 -8.37 12.88
C PHE A 261 2.00 -7.70 14.16
N LYS A 262 2.76 -7.85 15.25
CA LYS A 262 2.42 -7.29 16.56
C LYS A 262 3.70 -7.13 17.36
N ASN A 263 3.72 -6.25 18.35
CA ASN A 263 4.74 -6.24 19.39
C ASN A 263 4.19 -6.91 20.64
N ILE A 264 4.99 -7.74 21.29
CA ILE A 264 4.66 -8.33 22.59
C ILE A 264 5.81 -8.05 23.55
N TYR A 265 5.46 -7.38 24.66
CA TYR A 265 6.39 -7.10 25.75
C TYR A 265 5.68 -7.23 27.10
N ASN A 266 6.47 -7.55 28.11
CA ASN A 266 6.04 -7.58 29.50
C ASN A 266 5.91 -6.15 30.03
N HIS A 267 5.04 -6.00 31.03
CA HIS A 267 4.60 -4.73 31.56
C HIS A 267 5.37 -4.30 32.81
#